data_AF-B4K8I0-F1
#
_entry.id   AF-B4K8I0-F1
#
_cell.length_a   1.000
_cell.length_b   1.000
_cell.length_c   1.000
_cell.angle_alpha   90.00
_cell.angle_beta   90.00
_cell.angle_gamma   90.00
#
_symmetry.space_group_name_H-M   'P 1'
#
loop_
_entity.id
_entity.type
_entity.pdbx_description
1 polymer ?
#
loop_
_entity_poly.entity_id
_entity_poly.type
_entity_poly.pdbx_seq_one_letter_code
_entity_poly.pdbx_strand_id
1 'polypeptide(L)'
;MVASSSLFAEQISWRNCNELLHPHSCRRAACQNVYRFVWSNLKYYLPMFVLDLLKQALRGNQLLLHSLRNAMWYYGQLVFGGLVTGWLSATFICVLRHLLGEFRPNTVVFVPAVLAGAFDALLPIRVKQLHQTALFQALIESLLLQRSNPLTKALGTSRWRQTLLFMACSAVIMLGKQRQWHKGFWFVTPDCLQSERSLSPIQYVVQGVRKYLLIGFALDIFKALISCIKTGHWHLKQFSLESMAWLGCYVGIYRVKYMIICI
;
A
#
# COMPACT_ATOMS: atom_id res chain seq x y z
N MET A 1 6.59 27.24 3.88
CA MET A 1 5.90 26.47 2.81
C MET A 1 6.07 27.12 1.43
N VAL A 2 5.99 28.44 1.31
CA VAL A 2 6.13 29.17 0.04
C VAL A 2 7.54 29.11 -0.57
N ALA A 3 8.60 29.30 0.23
CA ALA A 3 9.97 29.39 -0.28
C ALA A 3 10.55 28.09 -0.90
N SER A 4 10.09 26.91 -0.48
CA SER A 4 10.56 25.63 -1.04
C SER A 4 9.74 25.19 -2.25
N SER A 5 8.47 25.59 -2.34
CA SER A 5 7.67 25.38 -3.55
C SER A 5 8.08 26.33 -4.67
N SER A 6 8.55 27.55 -4.35
CA SER A 6 9.14 28.46 -5.32
C SER A 6 10.46 27.94 -5.89
N LEU A 7 11.39 27.47 -5.04
CA LEU A 7 12.67 26.86 -5.48
C LEU A 7 12.46 25.62 -6.37
N PHE A 8 11.50 24.75 -6.00
CA PHE A 8 11.15 23.57 -6.80
C PHE A 8 10.44 23.96 -8.11
N ALA A 9 9.58 24.97 -8.09
CA ALA A 9 8.93 25.49 -9.28
C ALA A 9 9.94 26.12 -10.26
N GLU A 10 10.90 26.90 -9.76
CA GLU A 10 11.95 27.50 -10.59
C GLU A 10 12.81 26.43 -11.29
N GLN A 11 13.17 25.37 -10.58
CA GLN A 11 14.09 24.36 -11.09
C GLN A 11 13.46 23.38 -12.10
N ILE A 12 12.13 23.31 -12.15
CA ILE A 12 11.37 22.35 -12.98
C ILE A 12 10.56 23.06 -14.08
N SER A 13 10.16 24.31 -13.88
CA SER A 13 9.30 25.08 -14.80
C SER A 13 9.78 25.07 -16.24
N TRP A 14 11.09 25.19 -16.47
CA TRP A 14 11.68 25.26 -17.81
C TRP A 14 12.00 23.91 -18.44
N ARG A 15 12.05 22.83 -17.65
CA ARG A 15 12.47 21.51 -18.16
C ARG A 15 11.44 20.94 -19.12
N ASN A 16 11.91 20.18 -20.10
CA ASN A 16 11.04 19.47 -21.03
C ASN A 16 10.56 18.14 -20.43
N CYS A 17 9.44 17.60 -20.93
CA CYS A 17 8.99 16.24 -20.58
C CYS A 17 10.12 15.22 -20.73
N ASN A 18 11.01 15.46 -21.71
CA ASN A 18 12.07 14.53 -22.03
C ASN A 18 13.14 14.41 -20.93
N GLU A 19 13.34 15.50 -20.18
CA GLU A 19 14.35 15.59 -19.12
C GLU A 19 13.78 15.19 -17.75
N LEU A 20 12.46 15.35 -17.57
CA LEU A 20 11.80 15.17 -16.28
C LEU A 20 11.08 13.82 -16.16
N LEU A 21 10.45 13.33 -17.24
CA LEU A 21 9.51 12.20 -17.18
C LEU A 21 9.96 10.99 -18.01
N HIS A 22 10.51 11.20 -19.21
CA HIS A 22 10.88 10.10 -20.09
C HIS A 22 11.87 10.51 -21.21
N PRO A 23 12.84 9.71 -21.62
CA PRO A 23 13.82 10.12 -22.65
C PRO A 23 13.30 10.18 -24.10
N HIS A 24 12.03 9.86 -24.36
CA HIS A 24 11.47 9.69 -25.71
C HIS A 24 10.24 10.57 -25.96
N SER A 25 9.55 10.42 -27.10
CA SER A 25 8.31 11.17 -27.34
C SER A 25 7.20 10.78 -26.35
N CYS A 26 6.33 11.74 -25.98
CA CYS A 26 5.26 11.54 -25.00
C CYS A 26 4.35 10.36 -25.38
N ARG A 27 4.03 10.19 -26.66
CA ARG A 27 3.21 9.07 -27.16
C ARG A 27 3.90 7.72 -26.96
N ARG A 28 5.20 7.63 -27.26
CA ARG A 28 5.98 6.41 -27.09
C ARG A 28 6.14 6.07 -25.60
N ALA A 29 6.36 7.08 -24.77
CA ALA A 29 6.42 6.93 -23.32
C ALA A 29 5.08 6.45 -22.74
N ALA A 30 3.94 7.00 -23.21
CA ALA A 30 2.62 6.54 -22.79
C ALA A 30 2.42 5.05 -23.09
N CYS A 31 2.79 4.58 -24.29
CA CYS A 31 2.70 3.15 -24.63
C CYS A 31 3.64 2.28 -23.78
N GLN A 32 4.89 2.71 -23.58
CA GLN A 32 5.85 1.97 -22.73
C GLN A 32 5.39 1.91 -21.27
N ASN A 33 4.77 2.98 -20.78
CA ASN A 33 4.26 3.08 -19.43
C ASN A 33 3.12 2.08 -19.18
N VAL A 34 2.30 1.72 -20.18
CA VAL A 34 1.29 0.67 -20.04
C VAL A 34 1.96 -0.64 -19.59
N TYR A 35 2.96 -1.11 -20.33
CA TYR A 35 3.66 -2.36 -19.98
C TYR A 35 4.37 -2.26 -18.62
N ARG A 36 5.07 -1.14 -18.38
CA ARG A 36 5.77 -0.91 -17.10
C ARG A 36 4.81 -0.92 -15.91
N PHE A 37 3.66 -0.26 -16.02
CA PHE A 37 2.68 -0.21 -14.94
C PHE A 37 1.98 -1.55 -14.75
N VAL A 38 1.66 -2.30 -15.80
CA VAL A 38 1.14 -3.67 -15.64
C VAL A 38 2.12 -4.51 -14.83
N TRP A 39 3.39 -4.54 -15.23
CA TRP A 39 4.40 -5.36 -14.56
C TRP A 39 4.71 -4.91 -13.14
N SER A 40 4.76 -3.59 -12.90
CA SER A 40 4.97 -3.01 -11.58
C SER A 40 3.81 -3.33 -10.64
N ASN A 41 2.56 -3.13 -11.08
CA ASN A 41 1.37 -3.39 -10.27
C ASN A 41 1.19 -4.90 -9.99
N LEU A 42 1.52 -5.78 -10.95
CA LEU A 42 1.57 -7.22 -10.70
C LEU A 42 2.50 -7.53 -9.52
N LYS A 43 3.74 -7.05 -9.56
CA LYS A 43 4.69 -7.28 -8.47
C LYS A 43 4.24 -6.68 -7.14
N TYR A 44 3.69 -5.46 -7.18
CA TYR A 44 3.29 -4.72 -5.99
C TYR A 44 2.11 -5.38 -5.26
N TYR A 45 1.10 -5.85 -5.99
CA TYR A 45 -0.10 -6.46 -5.39
C TYR A 45 0.02 -7.97 -5.16
N LEU A 46 1.08 -8.62 -5.65
CA LEU A 46 1.31 -10.06 -5.47
C LEU A 46 1.23 -10.52 -4.00
N PRO A 47 1.84 -9.82 -3.01
CA PRO A 47 1.71 -10.22 -1.61
C PRO A 47 0.27 -10.19 -1.11
N MET A 48 -0.56 -9.26 -1.61
CA MET A 48 -1.97 -9.16 -1.24
C MET A 48 -2.79 -10.32 -1.80
N PHE A 49 -2.48 -10.75 -3.02
CA PHE A 49 -3.07 -11.94 -3.63
C PHE A 49 -2.71 -13.21 -2.83
N VAL A 50 -1.43 -13.38 -2.49
CA VAL A 50 -0.96 -14.52 -1.67
C VAL A 50 -1.63 -14.51 -0.29
N LEU A 51 -1.77 -13.35 0.34
CA LEU A 51 -2.47 -13.19 1.61
C LEU A 51 -3.94 -13.61 1.54
N ASP A 52 -4.67 -13.23 0.49
CA ASP A 52 -6.09 -13.59 0.34
C ASP A 52 -6.25 -15.10 0.14
N LEU A 53 -5.38 -15.72 -0.67
CA LEU A 53 -5.33 -17.18 -0.85
C LEU A 53 -5.03 -17.91 0.45
N LEU A 54 -4.03 -17.46 1.21
CA LEU A 54 -3.65 -18.10 2.46
C LEU A 54 -4.78 -18.02 3.50
N LYS A 55 -5.45 -16.86 3.60
CA LYS A 55 -6.61 -16.70 4.49
C LYS A 55 -7.75 -17.65 4.13
N GLN A 56 -7.99 -17.88 2.84
CA GLN A 56 -9.02 -18.79 2.35
C GLN A 56 -8.64 -20.26 2.59
N ALA A 57 -7.38 -20.63 2.37
CA ALA A 57 -6.85 -21.97 2.68
C ALA A 57 -6.98 -22.29 4.18
N LEU A 58 -6.65 -21.34 5.05
CA LEU A 58 -6.78 -21.48 6.51
C LEU A 58 -8.24 -21.56 6.99
N ARG A 59 -9.22 -21.17 6.18
CA ARG A 59 -10.66 -21.28 6.49
C ARG A 59 -11.25 -22.64 6.10
N GLY A 60 -10.50 -23.52 5.42
CA GLY A 60 -10.94 -24.87 5.08
C GLY A 60 -12.01 -24.94 3.97
N ASN A 61 -12.16 -23.89 3.15
CA ASN A 61 -13.16 -23.88 2.08
C ASN A 61 -12.79 -24.89 0.98
N GLN A 62 -13.60 -25.94 0.81
CA GLN A 62 -13.37 -27.02 -0.16
C GLN A 62 -13.60 -26.62 -1.64
N LEU A 63 -14.17 -25.44 -1.91
CA LEU A 63 -14.33 -24.91 -3.28
C LEU A 63 -13.11 -24.07 -3.69
N LEU A 64 -11.97 -24.75 -3.81
CA LEU A 64 -10.67 -24.13 -4.09
C LEU A 64 -10.66 -23.41 -5.46
N LEU A 65 -11.31 -23.98 -6.47
CA LEU A 65 -11.36 -23.41 -7.83
C LEU A 65 -12.16 -22.09 -7.90
N HIS A 66 -13.33 -22.04 -7.27
CA HIS A 66 -14.16 -20.82 -7.24
C HIS A 66 -13.48 -19.73 -6.42
N SER A 67 -12.86 -20.10 -5.31
CA SER A 67 -12.09 -19.20 -4.44
C SER A 67 -10.88 -18.62 -5.16
N LEU A 68 -10.13 -19.45 -5.91
CA LEU A 68 -9.01 -19.02 -6.75
C LEU A 68 -9.46 -18.06 -7.85
N ARG A 69 -10.57 -18.36 -8.54
CA ARG A 69 -11.13 -17.47 -9.56
C ARG A 69 -11.49 -16.09 -8.99
N ASN A 70 -12.11 -16.06 -7.80
CA ASN A 70 -12.48 -14.80 -7.15
C ASN A 70 -11.25 -14.00 -6.70
N ALA A 71 -10.23 -14.68 -6.16
CA ALA A 71 -8.96 -14.05 -5.80
C ALA A 71 -8.23 -13.49 -7.03
N MET A 72 -8.19 -14.26 -8.12
CA MET A 72 -7.60 -13.85 -9.40
C MET A 72 -8.35 -12.67 -10.01
N TRP A 73 -9.68 -12.68 -9.95
CA TRP A 73 -10.51 -11.58 -10.43
C TRP A 73 -10.25 -10.29 -9.64
N TYR A 74 -10.23 -10.39 -8.31
CA TYR A 74 -9.90 -9.26 -7.44
C TYR A 74 -8.48 -8.73 -7.69
N TYR A 75 -7.51 -9.62 -7.89
CA TYR A 75 -6.15 -9.25 -8.22
C TYR A 75 -6.05 -8.57 -9.60
N GLY A 76 -6.78 -9.07 -10.60
CA GLY A 76 -6.89 -8.44 -11.92
C GLY A 76 -7.47 -7.03 -11.83
N GLN A 77 -8.52 -6.83 -11.03
CA GLN A 77 -9.10 -5.51 -10.77
C GLN A 77 -8.09 -4.57 -10.09
N LEU A 78 -7.28 -5.08 -9.16
CA LEU A 78 -6.24 -4.28 -8.51
C LEU A 78 -5.17 -3.81 -9.50
N VAL A 79 -4.67 -4.73 -10.32
CA VAL A 79 -3.65 -4.43 -11.33
C VAL A 79 -4.20 -3.46 -12.38
N PHE A 80 -5.46 -3.65 -12.81
CA PHE A 80 -6.12 -2.76 -13.75
C PHE A 80 -6.33 -1.35 -13.19
N GLY A 81 -6.81 -1.23 -11.95
CA GLY A 81 -6.93 0.07 -11.27
C GLY A 81 -5.60 0.81 -11.22
N GLY A 82 -4.55 0.14 -10.75
CA GLY A 82 -3.22 0.74 -10.65
C GLY A 82 -2.60 1.11 -12.00
N LEU A 83 -2.89 0.31 -13.04
CA LEU A 83 -2.52 0.63 -14.42
C LEU A 83 -3.20 1.93 -14.89
N VAL A 84 -4.53 1.98 -14.80
CA VAL A 84 -5.32 3.12 -15.28
C VAL A 84 -4.89 4.40 -14.56
N THR A 85 -4.81 4.36 -13.23
CA THR A 85 -4.46 5.53 -12.42
C THR A 85 -3.02 5.99 -12.66
N GLY A 86 -2.06 5.07 -12.75
CA GLY A 86 -0.67 5.41 -13.09
C GLY A 86 -0.50 5.95 -14.51
N TRP A 87 -1.14 5.31 -15.49
CA TRP A 87 -1.08 5.70 -16.90
C TRP A 87 -1.73 7.05 -17.16
N LEU A 88 -2.92 7.29 -16.61
CA LEU A 88 -3.61 8.57 -16.69
C LEU A 88 -2.82 9.68 -16.00
N SER A 89 -2.28 9.43 -14.80
CA SER A 89 -1.45 10.41 -14.10
C SER A 89 -0.26 10.84 -14.97
N ALA A 90 0.49 9.88 -15.51
CA ALA A 90 1.64 10.18 -16.37
C ALA A 90 1.23 10.93 -17.66
N THR A 91 0.10 10.55 -18.26
CA THR A 91 -0.40 11.18 -19.48
C THR A 91 -0.89 12.61 -19.21
N PHE A 92 -1.60 12.85 -18.11
CA PHE A 92 -2.08 14.18 -17.72
C PHE A 92 -0.94 15.13 -17.44
N ILE A 93 0.17 14.69 -16.85
CA ILE A 93 1.36 15.53 -16.67
C ILE A 93 1.87 16.05 -18.03
N CYS A 94 1.99 15.17 -19.03
CA CYS A 94 2.44 15.56 -20.37
C CYS A 94 1.44 16.47 -21.09
N VAL A 95 0.13 16.20 -20.97
CA VAL A 95 -0.92 17.03 -21.57
C VAL A 95 -0.95 18.42 -20.94
N LEU A 96 -0.90 18.52 -19.61
CA LEU A 96 -0.86 19.79 -18.90
C LEU A 96 0.38 20.61 -19.26
N ARG A 97 1.54 19.95 -19.45
CA ARG A 97 2.73 20.62 -19.97
C ARG A 97 2.51 21.19 -21.38
N HIS A 98 1.88 20.45 -22.27
CA HIS A 98 1.60 20.92 -23.63
C HIS A 98 0.58 22.07 -23.66
N LEU A 99 -0.39 22.08 -22.74
CA LEU A 99 -1.42 23.12 -22.65
C LEU A 99 -0.94 24.40 -21.97
N LEU A 100 -0.14 24.27 -20.90
CA LEU A 100 0.26 25.40 -20.06
C LEU A 100 1.70 25.88 -20.33
N GLY A 101 2.48 25.14 -21.12
CA GLY A 101 3.85 25.47 -21.48
C GLY A 101 4.88 25.29 -20.35
N GLU A 102 4.44 25.24 -19.09
CA GLU A 102 5.28 25.23 -17.89
C GLU A 102 4.94 24.08 -16.93
N PHE A 103 5.94 23.56 -16.22
CA PHE A 103 5.71 22.66 -15.11
C PHE A 103 5.54 23.44 -13.80
N ARG A 104 4.38 23.31 -13.18
CA ARG A 104 4.10 23.85 -11.85
C ARG A 104 3.87 22.67 -10.90
N PRO A 105 4.16 22.80 -9.59
CA PRO A 105 3.91 21.73 -8.62
C PRO A 105 2.46 21.21 -8.70
N ASN A 106 1.51 22.12 -8.93
CA ASN A 106 0.10 21.78 -9.08
C ASN A 106 -0.17 20.96 -10.36
N THR A 107 0.52 21.23 -11.47
CA THR A 107 0.30 20.54 -12.75
C THR A 107 1.08 19.24 -12.88
N VAL A 108 2.09 19.02 -12.04
CA VAL A 108 2.87 17.78 -11.97
C VAL A 108 2.31 16.80 -10.94
N VAL A 109 1.87 17.30 -9.78
CA VAL A 109 1.49 16.44 -8.64
C VAL A 109 -0.01 16.49 -8.39
N PHE A 110 -0.58 17.67 -8.18
CA PHE A 110 -1.94 17.79 -7.66
C PHE A 110 -3.02 17.48 -8.71
N VAL A 111 -3.04 18.22 -9.81
CA VAL A 111 -4.07 18.09 -10.86
C VAL A 111 -4.06 16.71 -11.51
N PRO A 112 -2.91 16.15 -11.94
CA PRO A 112 -2.86 14.78 -12.47
C PRO A 112 -3.38 13.74 -11.48
N ALA A 113 -3.02 13.86 -10.19
CA ALA A 113 -3.46 12.91 -9.17
C ALA A 113 -4.96 13.00 -8.90
N VAL A 114 -5.55 14.20 -8.88
CA VAL A 114 -7.00 14.38 -8.72
C VAL A 114 -7.75 13.81 -9.92
N LEU A 115 -7.30 14.12 -11.15
CA LEU A 115 -7.94 13.63 -12.38
C LEU A 115 -7.82 12.10 -12.51
N ALA A 116 -6.65 11.53 -12.22
CA ALA A 116 -6.47 10.09 -12.23
C ALA A 116 -7.24 9.40 -11.09
N GLY A 117 -7.24 9.98 -9.88
CA GLY A 117 -7.96 9.46 -8.73
C GLY A 117 -9.49 9.53 -8.87
N ALA A 118 -10.02 10.41 -9.72
CA ALA A 118 -11.44 10.40 -10.07
C ALA A 118 -11.86 9.07 -10.75
N PHE A 119 -10.97 8.43 -11.52
CA PHE A 119 -11.25 7.12 -12.11
C PHE A 119 -11.29 6.01 -11.07
N ASP A 120 -10.58 6.14 -9.94
CA ASP A 120 -10.68 5.18 -8.83
C ASP A 120 -12.08 5.17 -8.19
N ALA A 121 -12.91 6.20 -8.41
CA ALA A 121 -14.30 6.21 -7.98
C ALA A 121 -15.17 5.15 -8.68
N LEU A 122 -14.76 4.71 -9.89
CA LEU A 122 -15.44 3.69 -10.68
C LEU A 122 -15.06 2.27 -10.26
N LEU A 123 -14.00 2.11 -9.44
CA LEU A 123 -13.54 0.81 -8.99
C LEU A 123 -14.45 0.25 -7.87
N PRO A 124 -14.56 -1.09 -7.76
CA PRO A 124 -15.28 -1.72 -6.67
C PRO A 124 -14.76 -1.27 -5.31
N ILE A 125 -15.67 -1.16 -4.32
CA ILE A 125 -15.36 -0.60 -2.99
C ILE A 125 -14.11 -1.21 -2.34
N ARG A 126 -13.91 -2.53 -2.48
CA ARG A 126 -12.78 -3.27 -1.92
C ARG A 126 -11.45 -2.88 -2.56
N VAL A 127 -11.46 -2.68 -3.88
CA VAL A 127 -10.30 -2.26 -4.69
C VAL A 127 -9.97 -0.80 -4.42
N LYS A 128 -11.01 0.05 -4.34
CA LYS A 128 -10.90 1.48 -4.06
C LYS A 128 -10.23 1.76 -2.72
N GLN A 129 -10.63 1.05 -1.65
CA GLN A 129 -10.03 1.22 -0.32
C GLN A 129 -8.53 0.92 -0.30
N LEU A 130 -8.11 -0.12 -1.01
CA LEU A 130 -6.70 -0.48 -1.09
C LEU A 130 -5.90 0.54 -1.92
N HIS A 131 -6.45 0.98 -3.06
CA HIS A 131 -5.83 2.02 -3.88
C HIS A 131 -5.69 3.35 -3.14
N GLN A 132 -6.73 3.79 -2.44
CA GLN A 132 -6.68 5.02 -1.64
C GLN A 132 -5.60 4.94 -0.55
N THR A 133 -5.43 3.78 0.07
CA THR A 133 -4.37 3.55 1.06
C THR A 133 -2.99 3.64 0.40
N ALA A 134 -2.80 2.97 -0.74
CA ALA A 134 -1.53 2.96 -1.48
C ALA A 134 -1.17 4.37 -2.00
N LEU A 135 -2.13 5.08 -2.59
CA LEU A 135 -1.95 6.45 -3.08
C LEU A 135 -1.65 7.43 -1.96
N PHE A 136 -2.35 7.32 -0.82
CA PHE A 136 -2.06 8.16 0.34
C PHE A 136 -0.65 7.91 0.87
N GLN A 137 -0.23 6.64 0.96
CA GLN A 137 1.13 6.30 1.37
C GLN A 137 2.17 6.84 0.38
N ALA A 138 1.95 6.68 -0.93
CA ALA A 138 2.84 7.19 -1.96
C ALA A 138 2.92 8.73 -1.95
N LEU A 139 1.81 9.42 -1.66
CA LEU A 139 1.77 10.87 -1.48
C LEU A 139 2.59 11.31 -0.27
N ILE A 140 2.38 10.66 0.89
CA ILE A 140 3.14 10.96 2.11
C ILE A 140 4.63 10.70 1.89
N GLU A 141 4.99 9.58 1.27
CA GLU A 141 6.38 9.25 0.94
C GLU A 141 6.99 10.30 0.01
N SER A 142 6.27 10.71 -1.05
CA SER A 142 6.72 11.76 -1.97
C SER A 142 6.90 13.11 -1.26
N LEU A 143 5.97 13.49 -0.39
CA LEU A 143 6.05 14.72 0.40
C LEU A 143 7.20 14.68 1.41
N LEU A 144 7.43 13.53 2.06
CA LEU A 144 8.54 13.34 3.00
C LEU A 144 9.88 13.35 2.26
N LEU A 145 10.01 12.68 1.13
CA LEU A 145 11.21 12.66 0.30
C LEU A 145 11.53 14.03 -0.30
N GLN A 146 10.51 14.80 -0.69
CA GLN A 146 10.68 16.18 -1.17
C GLN A 146 11.08 17.15 -0.05
N ARG A 147 10.78 16.83 1.22
CA ARG A 147 11.16 17.67 2.36
C ARG A 147 12.49 17.24 2.96
N SER A 148 13.54 17.96 2.60
CA SER A 148 14.84 17.97 3.30
C SER A 148 14.79 18.67 4.67
N ASN A 149 13.68 18.52 5.42
CA ASN A 149 13.58 19.06 6.76
C ASN A 149 14.51 18.28 7.71
N PRO A 150 15.14 18.95 8.69
CA PRO A 150 15.98 18.30 9.69
C PRO A 150 15.21 17.24 10.49
N LEU A 151 13.89 17.42 10.64
CA LEU A 151 12.98 16.41 11.22
C LEU A 151 12.92 15.12 10.38
N THR A 152 12.84 15.20 9.05
CA THR A 152 12.83 14.01 8.18
C THR A 152 14.18 13.30 8.21
N LYS A 153 15.30 14.05 8.27
CA LYS A 153 16.65 13.49 8.49
C LYS A 153 16.80 12.86 9.88
N ALA A 154 16.23 13.47 10.93
CA ALA A 154 16.24 12.94 12.28
C ALA A 154 15.38 11.67 12.42
N LEU A 155 14.24 11.61 11.74
CA LEU A 155 13.42 10.41 11.62
C LEU A 155 14.12 9.33 10.77
N GLY A 156 14.84 9.73 9.72
CA GLY A 156 15.61 8.83 8.86
C GLY A 156 16.80 8.14 9.55
N THR A 157 17.41 8.79 10.55
CA THR A 157 18.65 8.33 11.20
C THR A 157 18.46 7.27 12.28
N SER A 158 17.24 7.06 12.79
CA SER A 158 17.00 6.08 13.86
C SER A 158 15.79 5.20 13.58
N ARG A 159 16.05 3.91 13.41
CA ARG A 159 15.03 2.85 13.23
C ARG A 159 13.98 2.86 14.35
N TRP A 160 14.41 3.11 15.59
CA TRP A 160 13.52 3.13 16.75
C TRP A 160 12.47 4.27 16.68
N ARG A 161 12.89 5.46 16.21
CA ARG A 161 11.98 6.60 16.02
C ARG A 161 10.96 6.33 14.92
N GLN A 162 11.37 5.66 13.84
CA GLN A 162 10.45 5.24 12.78
C GLN A 162 9.42 4.22 13.28
N THR A 163 9.85 3.23 14.06
CA THR A 163 8.96 2.24 14.66
C THR A 163 7.97 2.86 15.64
N LEU A 164 8.42 3.77 16.50
CA LEU A 164 7.54 4.48 17.44
C LEU A 164 6.52 5.37 16.72
N LEU A 165 6.96 6.12 15.70
CA LEU A 165 6.06 6.93 14.88
C LEU A 165 5.04 6.05 14.17
N PHE A 166 5.47 4.94 13.57
CA PHE A 166 4.59 3.96 12.94
C PHE A 166 3.56 3.40 13.92
N MET A 167 3.99 3.01 15.13
CA MET A 167 3.12 2.50 16.19
C MET A 167 2.11 3.56 16.67
N ALA A 168 2.55 4.81 16.86
CA ALA A 168 1.69 5.91 17.28
C ALA A 168 0.64 6.25 16.20
N CYS A 169 1.05 6.39 14.94
CA CYS A 169 0.14 6.58 13.80
C CYS A 169 -0.84 5.42 13.68
N SER A 170 -0.36 4.19 13.81
CA SER A 170 -1.20 2.99 13.79
C SER A 170 -2.25 3.01 14.91
N ALA A 171 -1.88 3.44 16.11
CA ALA A 171 -2.79 3.55 17.24
C ALA A 171 -3.87 4.63 17.05
N VAL A 172 -3.52 5.81 16.52
CA VAL A 172 -4.48 6.90 16.25
C VAL A 172 -5.49 6.51 15.18
N ILE A 173 -5.02 5.90 14.09
CA ILE A 173 -5.88 5.42 13.01
C ILE A 173 -6.81 4.32 13.53
N MET A 174 -6.31 3.43 14.39
CA MET A 174 -7.11 2.40 15.03
C MET A 174 -8.21 2.98 15.94
N LEU A 175 -7.93 4.05 16.68
CA LEU A 175 -8.92 4.78 17.47
C LEU A 175 -10.02 5.38 16.58
N GLY A 176 -9.64 6.00 15.45
CA GLY A 176 -10.59 6.52 14.47
C GLY A 176 -11.49 5.44 13.86
N LYS A 177 -10.93 4.24 13.62
CA LYS A 177 -11.70 3.08 13.12
C LYS A 177 -12.67 2.53 14.17
N GLN A 178 -12.26 2.46 15.44
CA GLN A 178 -13.13 2.07 16.55
C GLN A 178 -14.33 3.01 16.69
N ARG A 179 -14.11 4.32 16.48
CA ARG A 179 -15.19 5.32 16.47
C ARG A 179 -16.00 5.37 15.17
N GLN A 180 -15.80 4.41 14.26
CA GLN A 180 -16.46 4.31 12.95
C GLN A 180 -16.30 5.56 12.08
N TRP A 181 -15.29 6.40 12.32
CA TRP A 181 -15.08 7.64 11.56
C TRP A 181 -14.77 7.36 10.09
N HIS A 182 -14.09 6.24 9.80
CA HIS A 182 -13.80 5.80 8.44
C HIS A 182 -13.81 4.28 8.30
N LYS A 183 -14.52 3.78 7.28
CA LYS A 183 -14.60 2.34 6.94
C LYS A 183 -13.42 1.83 6.09
N GLY A 184 -12.54 2.73 5.61
CA GLY A 184 -11.68 2.47 4.46
C GLY A 184 -10.20 2.24 4.68
N PHE A 185 -9.70 2.18 5.93
CA PHE A 185 -8.25 2.18 6.16
C PHE A 185 -7.80 1.04 7.07
N TRP A 186 -7.35 -0.08 6.48
CA TRP A 186 -6.30 -0.95 7.02
C TRP A 186 -5.83 -2.00 6.01
N PHE A 187 -4.51 -2.28 5.96
CA PHE A 187 -3.90 -3.34 5.14
C PHE A 187 -4.48 -4.75 5.37
N VAL A 188 -5.06 -4.97 6.56
CA VAL A 188 -5.70 -6.20 7.03
C VAL A 188 -6.76 -5.78 8.04
N THR A 189 -8.02 -5.70 7.64
CA THR A 189 -9.10 -5.61 8.63
C THR A 189 -9.25 -6.99 9.25
N PRO A 190 -8.94 -7.19 10.55
CA PRO A 190 -9.25 -8.45 11.21
C PRO A 190 -10.76 -8.64 11.19
N ASP A 191 -11.20 -9.86 10.88
CA ASP A 191 -12.62 -10.20 10.83
C ASP A 191 -13.32 -9.75 12.12
N CYS A 192 -14.31 -8.86 12.00
CA CYS A 192 -15.23 -8.58 13.11
C CYS A 192 -16.18 -9.78 13.22
N LEU A 193 -16.18 -10.40 14.40
CA LEU A 193 -16.89 -11.65 14.65
C LEU A 193 -18.28 -11.36 15.20
N GLN A 194 -19.29 -11.48 14.36
CA GLN A 194 -20.64 -11.82 14.84
C GLN A 194 -20.73 -13.28 15.31
N SER A 195 -19.71 -14.12 15.07
CA SER A 195 -19.78 -15.58 15.23
C SER A 195 -19.08 -16.18 16.46
N GLU A 196 -18.34 -15.42 17.27
CA GLU A 196 -17.53 -15.97 18.38
C GLU A 196 -17.97 -15.44 19.77
N ARG A 197 -19.28 -15.24 19.99
CA ARG A 197 -19.83 -14.81 21.29
C ARG A 197 -19.66 -15.85 22.43
N SER A 198 -19.18 -17.05 22.14
CA SER A 198 -19.06 -18.14 23.12
C SER A 198 -17.64 -18.42 23.62
N LEU A 199 -16.61 -17.72 23.11
CA LEU A 199 -15.22 -17.93 23.54
C LEU A 199 -14.84 -17.00 24.70
N SER A 200 -13.99 -17.49 25.61
CA SER A 200 -13.45 -16.64 26.66
C SER A 200 -12.59 -15.51 26.05
N PRO A 201 -12.53 -14.32 26.68
CA PRO A 201 -11.81 -13.16 26.14
C PRO A 201 -10.35 -13.45 25.80
N ILE A 202 -9.69 -14.29 26.62
CA ILE A 202 -8.31 -14.72 26.44
C ILE A 202 -8.19 -15.65 25.23
N GLN A 203 -9.10 -16.62 25.08
CA GLN A 203 -9.10 -17.54 23.93
C GLN A 203 -9.33 -16.78 22.61
N TYR A 204 -10.19 -15.76 22.61
CA TYR A 204 -10.39 -14.88 21.46
C TYR A 204 -9.11 -14.14 21.03
N VAL A 205 -8.36 -13.58 21.99
CA VAL A 205 -7.09 -12.90 21.70
C VAL A 205 -6.07 -13.91 21.16
N VAL A 206 -5.89 -15.04 21.86
CA VAL A 206 -4.90 -16.08 21.51
C VAL A 206 -5.18 -16.68 20.14
N GLN A 207 -6.44 -17.01 19.82
CA GLN A 207 -6.81 -17.58 18.52
C GLN A 207 -6.56 -16.60 17.37
N GLY A 208 -6.85 -15.31 17.60
CA GLY A 208 -6.52 -14.25 16.66
C GLY A 208 -5.03 -14.12 16.43
N VAL A 209 -4.26 -13.95 17.51
CA VAL A 209 -2.80 -13.84 17.44
C VAL A 209 -2.19 -15.04 16.74
N ARG A 210 -2.59 -16.27 17.08
CA ARG A 210 -2.12 -17.51 16.45
C ARG A 210 -2.38 -17.52 14.93
N LYS A 211 -3.58 -17.15 14.50
CA LYS A 211 -3.93 -17.14 13.06
C LYS A 211 -3.07 -16.15 12.28
N TYR A 212 -2.82 -14.96 12.82
CA TYR A 212 -2.03 -13.93 12.16
C TYR A 212 -0.52 -14.14 12.28
N LEU A 213 -0.06 -14.82 13.34
CA LEU A 213 1.30 -15.35 13.42
C LEU A 213 1.56 -16.37 12.30
N LEU A 214 0.63 -17.32 12.07
CA LEU A 214 0.74 -18.28 10.96
C LEU A 214 0.77 -17.60 9.59
N ILE A 215 -0.07 -16.57 9.40
CA ILE A 215 -0.07 -15.76 8.18
C ILE A 215 1.28 -15.05 7.99
N GLY A 216 1.80 -14.42 9.05
CA GLY A 216 3.09 -13.72 8.98
C GLY A 216 4.27 -14.67 8.77
N PHE A 217 4.25 -15.84 9.39
CA PHE A 217 5.24 -16.88 9.16
C PHE A 217 5.24 -17.37 7.71
N ALA A 218 4.07 -17.60 7.12
CA ALA A 218 3.95 -17.98 5.72
C ALA A 218 4.45 -16.86 4.77
N LEU A 219 4.22 -15.58 5.12
CA LEU A 219 4.78 -14.46 4.37
C LEU A 219 6.30 -14.40 4.46
N ASP A 220 6.89 -14.70 5.61
CA ASP A 220 8.34 -14.73 5.79
C ASP A 220 8.98 -15.88 5.00
N ILE A 221 8.33 -17.05 4.96
CA ILE A 221 8.71 -18.17 4.06
C ILE A 221 8.64 -17.72 2.60
N PHE A 222 7.54 -17.07 2.20
CA PHE A 222 7.36 -16.60 0.83
C PHE A 222 8.43 -15.58 0.41
N LYS A 223 8.77 -14.64 1.29
CA LYS A 223 9.86 -13.67 1.08
C LYS A 223 11.21 -14.38 0.93
N ALA A 224 11.51 -15.34 1.80
CA ALA A 224 12.74 -16.14 1.71
C ALA A 224 12.81 -16.94 0.41
N LEU A 225 11.70 -17.53 -0.04
CA LEU A 225 11.60 -18.25 -1.32
C LEU A 225 11.87 -17.33 -2.52
N ILE A 226 11.23 -16.15 -2.58
CA ILE A 226 11.49 -15.17 -3.65
C ILE A 226 12.96 -14.74 -3.64
N SER A 227 13.50 -14.47 -2.46
CA SER A 227 14.90 -14.08 -2.32
C SER A 227 15.83 -15.15 -2.84
N CYS A 228 15.59 -16.42 -2.48
CA CYS A 228 16.37 -17.56 -2.96
C CYS A 228 16.26 -17.74 -4.48
N ILE A 229 15.07 -17.63 -5.07
CA ILE A 229 14.89 -17.72 -6.53
C ILE A 229 15.69 -16.63 -7.24
N LYS A 230 15.79 -15.44 -6.63
CA LYS A 230 16.55 -14.32 -7.19
C LYS A 230 18.07 -14.45 -7.01
N THR A 231 18.54 -15.02 -5.91
CA THR A 231 19.99 -15.15 -5.59
C THR A 231 20.60 -16.50 -5.92
N GLY A 232 19.80 -17.51 -6.28
CA GLY A 232 20.26 -18.87 -6.63
C GLY A 232 20.80 -19.70 -5.46
N HIS A 233 21.04 -19.09 -4.30
CA HIS A 233 21.52 -19.73 -3.09
C HIS A 233 20.60 -19.46 -1.88
N TRP A 234 20.35 -20.49 -1.10
CA TRP A 234 19.65 -20.41 0.19
C TRP A 234 20.61 -19.90 1.26
N HIS A 235 20.33 -18.72 1.83
CA HIS A 235 21.04 -18.23 3.00
C HIS A 235 20.05 -18.08 4.17
N LEU A 236 20.33 -18.70 5.32
CA LEU A 236 19.49 -18.60 6.53
C LEU A 236 19.27 -17.15 7.01
N LYS A 237 20.18 -16.22 6.63
CA LYS A 237 20.04 -14.78 6.90
C LYS A 237 18.88 -14.11 6.14
N GLN A 238 18.35 -14.73 5.09
CA GLN A 238 17.19 -14.23 4.34
C GLN A 238 15.86 -14.60 5.00
N PHE A 239 15.88 -15.50 5.99
CA PHE A 239 14.71 -15.86 6.76
C PHE A 239 14.54 -14.89 7.95
N SER A 240 13.82 -13.80 7.73
CA SER A 240 13.48 -12.84 8.78
C SER A 240 12.08 -13.13 9.31
N LEU A 241 11.91 -13.39 10.61
CA LEU A 241 10.59 -13.52 11.25
C LEU A 241 9.89 -12.16 11.47
N GLU A 242 10.26 -11.15 10.69
CA GLU A 242 9.80 -9.78 10.85
C GLU A 242 8.30 -9.64 10.53
N SER A 243 7.79 -10.33 9.49
CA SER A 243 6.36 -10.25 9.16
C SER A 243 5.51 -11.01 10.17
N MET A 244 6.01 -12.13 10.69
CA MET A 244 5.40 -12.88 11.78
C MET A 244 5.29 -12.02 13.04
N ALA A 245 6.41 -11.45 13.51
CA ALA A 245 6.43 -10.61 14.70
C ALA A 245 5.55 -9.36 14.52
N TRP A 246 5.63 -8.70 13.36
CA TRP A 246 4.83 -7.51 13.08
C TRP A 246 3.33 -7.83 13.05
N LEU A 247 2.87 -8.84 12.29
CA LEU A 247 1.45 -9.21 12.23
C LEU A 247 0.92 -9.72 13.57
N GLY A 248 1.71 -10.52 14.30
CA GLY A 248 1.36 -11.05 15.61
C GLY A 248 1.16 -9.94 16.64
N CYS A 249 2.15 -9.05 16.79
CA CYS A 249 2.07 -7.89 17.69
C CYS A 249 0.93 -6.94 17.26
N TYR A 250 0.80 -6.69 15.96
CA TYR A 250 -0.23 -5.81 15.42
C TYR A 250 -1.65 -6.31 15.76
N VAL A 251 -1.94 -7.60 15.53
CA VAL A 251 -3.26 -8.17 15.85
C VAL A 251 -3.47 -8.37 17.35
N GLY A 252 -2.40 -8.68 18.10
CA GLY A 252 -2.46 -8.74 19.56
C GLY A 252 -2.92 -7.41 20.17
N ILE A 253 -2.27 -6.31 19.77
CA ILE A 253 -2.65 -4.96 20.21
C ILE A 253 -4.09 -4.63 19.81
N TYR A 254 -4.50 -5.00 18.59
CA TYR A 254 -5.87 -4.79 18.11
C TYR A 254 -6.90 -5.51 18.99
N ARG A 255 -6.72 -6.81 19.22
CA ARG A 255 -7.72 -7.64 19.93
C ARG A 255 -7.74 -7.36 21.43
N VAL A 256 -6.58 -7.08 22.05
CA VAL A 256 -6.52 -6.69 23.47
C VAL A 256 -7.23 -5.35 23.70
N LYS A 257 -7.03 -4.35 22.83
CA LYS A 257 -7.76 -3.08 22.94
C LYS A 257 -9.27 -3.23 22.70
N TYR A 258 -9.67 -4.13 21.81
CA TYR A 258 -11.09 -4.42 21.60
C TYR A 258 -11.72 -5.12 22.82
N MET A 259 -10.97 -5.99 23.48
CA MET A 259 -11.38 -6.66 24.72
C MET A 259 -11.59 -5.67 25.88
N ILE A 260 -10.66 -4.74 26.10
CA ILE A 260 -10.71 -3.78 27.22
C ILE A 260 -11.90 -2.82 27.12
N ILE A 261 -12.44 -2.57 25.92
CA ILE A 261 -13.52 -1.60 25.69
C ILE A 261 -14.91 -2.27 25.63
N CYS A 262 -14.97 -3.59 25.45
CA CYS A 262 -16.22 -4.36 25.42
C CYS A 262 -16.55 -5.08 26.75
N ILE A 263 -15.71 -4.94 27.76
CA ILE A 263 -15.97 -5.28 29.17
C ILE A 263 -16.38 -3.99 29.88
#